data_AF-A0A143YQL5-F1
#
_entry.id   AF-A0A143YQL5-F1
#
_cell.length_a   1.000
_cell.length_b   1.000
_cell.length_c   1.000
_cell.angle_alpha   90.00
_cell.angle_beta   90.00
_cell.angle_gamma   90.00
#
_symmetry.space_group_name_H-M   'P 1'
#
loop_
_entity.id
_entity.type
_entity.pdbx_description
1 polymer ?
#
loop_
_entity_poly.entity_id
_entity_poly.type
_entity_poly.pdbx_seq_one_letter_code
_entity_poly.pdbx_strand_id
1 'polypeptide(L)' 'MPIDLLVGRDGSTLKAWLKQNPHIKTVTRDRASAYAKVLSEELPDVMQIVFIFTRIY' A
#
# COMPACT_ATOMS: atom_id res chain seq x y z
N MET A 1 -7.31 -15.27 10.43
CA MET A 1 -6.33 -14.31 9.87
C MET A 1 -6.86 -12.92 10.10
N PRO A 2 -6.10 -12.00 10.70
CA PRO A 2 -6.56 -10.63 10.87
C PRO A 2 -6.70 -9.97 9.49
N ILE A 3 -7.89 -9.43 9.23
CA ILE A 3 -8.20 -8.64 8.04
C ILE A 3 -8.72 -7.31 8.58
N ASP A 4 -8.04 -6.23 8.23
CA ASP A 4 -8.49 -4.87 8.52
C ASP A 4 -9.13 -4.26 7.29
N LEU A 5 -10.29 -3.63 7.47
CA LEU A 5 -10.98 -2.88 6.42
C LEU A 5 -10.75 -1.38 6.64
N LEU A 6 -9.99 -0.75 5.74
CA LEU A 6 -9.78 0.70 5.76
C LEU A 6 -10.97 1.42 5.10
N VAL A 7 -11.41 2.50 5.73
CA VAL A 7 -12.50 3.34 5.20
C VAL A 7 -11.94 4.27 4.13
N GLY A 8 -12.44 4.16 2.91
CA GLY A 8 -12.01 5.00 1.78
C GLY A 8 -10.81 4.44 1.00
N ARG A 9 -10.43 5.16 -0.06
CA ARG A 9 -9.33 4.79 -0.98
C ARG A 9 -8.19 5.83 -1.01
N ASP A 10 -8.13 6.70 -0.01
CA ASP A 10 -7.11 7.74 0.07
C ASP A 10 -5.84 7.26 0.79
N GLY A 11 -4.72 7.92 0.49
CA GLY A 11 -3.43 7.58 1.09
C GLY A 11 -3.29 7.93 2.57
N SER A 12 -4.10 8.87 3.07
CA SER A 12 -4.08 9.35 4.46
C SER A 12 -4.54 8.26 5.42
N THR A 13 -5.61 7.55 5.06
CA THR A 13 -6.13 6.42 5.84
C THR A 13 -5.11 5.29 5.90
N LEU A 14 -4.45 4.96 4.78
CA LEU A 14 -3.39 3.95 4.74
C LEU A 14 -2.18 4.37 5.61
N LYS A 15 -1.78 5.64 5.54
CA LYS A 15 -0.65 6.19 6.32
C LYS A 15 -0.87 6.04 7.82
N ALA A 16 -2.05 6.40 8.32
CA ALA A 16 -2.37 6.27 9.74
C ALA A 16 -2.32 4.80 10.20
N TRP A 17 -2.83 3.89 9.37
CA TRP A 17 -2.82 2.46 9.68
C TRP A 17 -1.41 1.85 9.67
N LEU A 18 -0.56 2.23 8.71
CA LEU A 18 0.83 1.73 8.64
C LEU A 18 1.65 2.14 9.88
N LYS A 19 1.43 3.36 10.41
CA LYS A 19 2.08 3.81 11.66
C LYS A 19 1.75 2.94 12.87
N GLN A 20 0.57 2.34 12.89
CA GLN A 20 0.12 1.44 13.94
C GLN A 20 0.61 -0.01 13.72
N ASN A 21 1.10 -0.32 12.51
CA ASN A 21 1.52 -1.65 12.11
C ASN A 21 2.98 -1.68 11.60
N PRO A 22 3.97 -1.31 12.44
CA PRO A 22 5.38 -1.18 12.02
C PRO A 22 6.07 -2.51 11.68
N HIS A 23 5.42 -3.64 11.95
CA HIS A 23 5.96 -4.98 11.69
C HIS A 23 5.80 -5.42 10.22
N ILE A 24 5.06 -4.66 9.40
CA ILE A 24 4.83 -4.95 7.99
C ILE A 24 6.09 -4.69 7.18
N LYS A 25 6.52 -5.68 6.40
CA LYS A 25 7.76 -5.64 5.58
C LYS A 25 7.52 -5.70 4.08
N THR A 26 6.33 -6.09 3.64
CA THR A 26 6.01 -6.28 2.23
C THR A 26 4.56 -5.90 1.99
N VAL A 27 4.31 -5.11 0.94
CA VAL A 27 2.97 -4.64 0.56
C VAL A 27 2.75 -4.91 -0.92
N THR A 28 1.62 -5.52 -1.26
CA THR A 28 1.15 -5.65 -2.65
C THR A 28 0.02 -4.64 -2.85
N ARG A 29 0.13 -3.82 -3.90
CA ARG A 29 -0.86 -2.78 -4.23
C ARG A 29 -1.21 -2.77 -5.70
N ASP A 30 -2.38 -2.19 -6.02
CA ASP A 30 -2.72 -1.81 -7.38
C ASP A 30 -1.97 -0.53 -7.81
N ARG A 31 -2.08 -0.16 -9.09
CA ARG A 31 -1.33 0.98 -9.68
C ARG A 31 -1.83 2.37 -9.22
N ALA A 32 -2.70 2.48 -8.23
CA ALA A 32 -3.12 3.76 -7.67
C ALA A 32 -1.89 4.56 -7.15
N SER A 33 -1.66 5.73 -7.75
CA SER A 33 -0.49 6.58 -7.49
C SER A 33 -0.46 7.13 -6.06
N ALA A 34 -1.62 7.28 -5.42
CA ALA A 34 -1.73 7.72 -4.03
C ALA A 34 -1.02 6.78 -3.05
N TYR A 35 -1.09 5.46 -3.26
CA TYR A 35 -0.44 4.48 -2.39
C TYR A 35 1.07 4.38 -2.63
N ALA A 36 1.51 4.55 -3.89
CA ALA A 36 2.93 4.61 -4.22
C ALA A 36 3.64 5.73 -3.43
N LYS A 37 3.03 6.92 -3.43
CA LYS A 37 3.56 8.11 -2.78
C LYS A 37 3.69 7.92 -1.26
N VAL A 38 2.63 7.43 -0.62
CA VAL A 38 2.62 7.22 0.83
C VAL A 38 3.62 6.16 1.26
N LEU A 39 3.75 5.06 0.51
CA LEU A 39 4.72 4.02 0.83
C LEU A 39 6.16 4.53 0.70
N SER A 40 6.46 5.34 -0.32
CA SER A 40 7.78 5.95 -0.48
C SER A 40 8.11 6.99 0.59
N GLU A 41 7.11 7.69 1.14
CA GLU A 41 7.30 8.67 2.23
C GLU A 41 7.45 8.00 3.60
N GLU A 42 6.61 7.00 3.91
CA GLU A 42 6.54 6.42 5.26
C GLU A 42 7.40 5.16 5.43
N LEU A 43 7.68 4.44 4.34
CA LEU A 43 8.40 3.17 4.34
C LEU A 43 9.43 3.15 3.20
N PRO A 44 10.44 4.04 3.23
CA PRO A 44 11.39 4.20 2.14
C PRO A 44 12.20 2.92 1.85
N ASP A 45 12.39 2.08 2.86
CA ASP A 45 13.19 0.84 2.76
C ASP A 45 12.38 -0.38 2.29
N VAL A 46 11.07 -0.23 2.05
CA VAL A 46 10.20 -1.35 1.65
C VAL A 46 10.23 -1.55 0.14
N MET A 47 10.49 -2.80 -0.27
CA MET A 47 10.37 -3.22 -1.67
C MET A 47 8.90 -3.21 -2.10
N GLN A 48 8.56 -2.34 -3.07
CA GLN A 48 7.23 -2.28 -3.66
C GLN A 48 7.13 -3.20 -4.89
N ILE A 49 6.17 -4.13 -4.88
CA ILE A 49 5.87 -4.99 -6.03
C ILE A 49 4.55 -4.52 -6.65
N VAL A 50 4.58 -4.14 -7.94
CA VAL A 50 3.42 -3.65 -8.69
C VAL A 50 2.96 -4.70 -9.68
N PHE A 51 1.66 -4.99 -9.70
CA PHE A 51 1.06 -5.93 -10.64
C PHE A 51 0.72 -5.25 -11.98
N ILE A 52 1.29 -5.72 -13.09
CA ILE A 52 0.92 -5.29 -14.44
C ILE A 52 -0.30 -6.09 -14.90
N PHE A 53 -1.45 -5.42 -15.07
CA PHE A 53 -2.56 -6.00 -15.82
C PHE A 53 -2.36 -5.64 -17.30
N THR A 54 -1.71 -6.52 -18.05
CA THR A 54 -1.74 -6.46 -19.52
C THR A 54 -2.98 -7.24 -19.94
N ARG A 55 -3.97 -6.54 -20.50
CA ARG A 55 -5.14 -7.17 -21.08
C ARG A 55 -4.69 -7.99 -22.29
N ILE A 56 -4.73 -9.32 -22.17
CA ILE A 56 -4.59 -10.23 -23.29
C ILE A 56 -5.98 -10.29 -23.94
N TYR A 57 -6.11 -9.75 -25.15
CA TYR A 57 -7.22 -10.06 -26.06
C TYR A 57 -6.83 -11.29 -26.89
#